data_AF-A0AAD5TDS6-F1
#
_entry.id   AF-A0AAD5TDS6-F1
#
_cell.length_a   1.000
_cell.length_b   1.000
_cell.length_c   1.000
_cell.angle_alpha   90.00
_cell.angle_beta   90.00
_cell.angle_gamma   90.00
#
_symmetry.space_group_name_H-M   'P 1'
#
loop_
_entity.id
_entity.type
_entity.pdbx_description
1 polymer ?
#
loop_
_entity_poly.entity_id
_entity_poly.type
_entity_poly.pdbx_seq_one_letter_code
_entity_poly.pdbx_strand_id
1 'polypeptide(L)'
;MRAPQDLYSATVHNALSQQIETRVTYKISGVTQVESATLQPGQSHTFEQRTEQAGTMHITGVIERVDVSAEGGVTIDVEAPFPGITSPTRALKIAVETRDGKTVVYGGSYLWG
;
A
#
# COMPACT_ATOMS: atom_id res chain seq x y z
N MET A 1 -22.55 15.33 0.49
CA MET A 1 -21.83 14.05 0.33
C MET A 1 -20.41 14.24 0.83
N ARG A 2 -19.88 13.33 1.67
CA ARG A 2 -18.43 13.31 1.98
C ARG A 2 -17.71 12.59 0.84
N ALA A 3 -16.54 13.08 0.46
CA ALA A 3 -15.72 12.42 -0.55
C ALA A 3 -15.30 11.02 -0.05
N PRO A 4 -15.17 10.02 -0.94
CA PRO A 4 -14.71 8.71 -0.53
C PRO A 4 -13.24 8.79 -0.09
N GLN A 5 -12.85 7.94 0.86
CA GLN A 5 -11.49 7.88 1.39
C GLN A 5 -10.69 6.78 0.70
N ASP A 6 -10.89 6.65 -0.61
CA ASP A 6 -10.34 5.58 -1.42
C ASP A 6 -8.85 5.80 -1.70
N LEU A 7 -8.08 4.72 -1.66
CA LEU A 7 -6.68 4.70 -2.06
C LEU A 7 -6.54 4.01 -3.42
N TYR A 8 -6.25 4.80 -4.45
CA TYR A 8 -6.12 4.31 -5.82
C TYR A 8 -4.71 3.84 -6.17
N SER A 9 -3.68 4.33 -5.49
CA SER A 9 -2.32 3.80 -5.66
C SER A 9 -1.43 4.14 -4.49
N ALA A 10 -0.46 3.26 -4.23
CA ALA A 10 0.52 3.43 -3.16
C ALA A 10 1.91 3.05 -3.63
N THR A 11 2.92 3.83 -3.24
CA THR A 11 4.33 3.54 -3.50
C THR A 11 4.98 3.14 -2.19
N VAL A 12 5.43 1.89 -2.09
CA VAL A 12 6.18 1.40 -0.93
C VAL A 12 7.67 1.54 -1.22
N HIS A 13 8.40 2.16 -0.29
CA HIS A 13 9.84 2.30 -0.31
C HIS A 13 10.48 1.54 0.85
N ASN A 14 11.45 0.68 0.52
CA ASN A 14 12.23 -0.05 1.50
C ASN A 14 13.46 0.78 1.93
N ALA A 15 13.37 1.48 3.06
CA ALA A 15 14.51 2.17 3.67
C ALA A 15 15.29 1.29 4.67
N LEU A 16 14.93 0.01 4.82
CA LEU A 16 15.69 -0.93 5.63
C LEU A 16 16.97 -1.37 4.92
N SER A 17 17.92 -1.88 5.69
CA SER A 17 19.13 -2.54 5.17
C SER A 17 18.91 -3.99 4.76
N GLN A 18 17.66 -4.48 4.78
CA GLN A 18 17.29 -5.85 4.46
C GLN A 18 16.13 -5.92 3.46
N GLN A 19 15.93 -7.07 2.84
CA GLN A 19 14.82 -7.31 1.93
C GLN A 19 13.47 -7.27 2.69
N ILE A 20 12.44 -6.74 2.02
CA ILE A 20 11.05 -6.82 2.49
C ILE A 20 10.16 -7.47 1.44
N GLU A 21 9.12 -8.14 1.89
CA GLU A 21 7.98 -8.57 1.09
C GLU A 21 6.81 -7.63 1.38
N THR A 22 6.18 -7.14 0.32
CA THR A 22 5.01 -6.26 0.41
C THR A 22 3.83 -6.96 -0.25
N ARG A 23 2.66 -6.89 0.36
CA ARG A 23 1.40 -7.41 -0.19
C ARG A 23 0.34 -6.34 -0.14
N VAL A 24 -0.34 -6.12 -1.25
CA VAL A 24 -1.45 -5.17 -1.36
C VAL A 24 -2.72 -5.95 -1.64
N THR A 25 -3.72 -5.71 -0.81
CA THR A 25 -5.04 -6.29 -0.96
C THR A 25 -5.98 -5.27 -1.60
N TYR A 26 -6.60 -5.68 -2.70
CA TYR A 26 -7.62 -4.94 -3.40
C TYR A 26 -9.00 -5.57 -3.16
N LYS A 27 -10.03 -4.73 -3.14
CA LYS A 27 -11.42 -5.20 -3.23
C LYS A 27 -12.03 -4.77 -4.54
N ILE A 28 -12.33 -5.75 -5.38
CA ILE A 28 -12.93 -5.57 -6.70
C ILE A 28 -14.23 -6.34 -6.70
N SER A 29 -15.38 -5.67 -6.78
CA SER A 29 -16.70 -6.33 -6.86
C SER A 29 -17.03 -7.29 -5.73
N GLY A 30 -16.45 -7.11 -4.53
CA GLY A 30 -16.60 -8.05 -3.41
C GLY A 30 -15.67 -9.27 -3.46
N VAL A 31 -14.79 -9.35 -4.45
CA VAL A 31 -13.69 -10.31 -4.52
C VAL A 31 -12.42 -9.64 -4.01
N THR A 32 -11.69 -10.36 -3.17
CA THR A 32 -10.38 -9.96 -2.68
C THR A 32 -9.31 -10.41 -3.66
N GLN A 33 -8.46 -9.48 -4.10
CA GLN A 33 -7.25 -9.78 -4.85
C GLN A 33 -6.02 -9.34 -4.08
N VAL A 34 -4.92 -10.08 -4.25
CA VAL A 34 -3.65 -9.78 -3.61
C VAL A 34 -2.58 -9.66 -4.67
N GLU A 35 -1.81 -8.59 -4.60
CA GLU A 35 -0.57 -8.41 -5.35
C GLU A 35 0.60 -8.35 -4.39
N SER A 36 1.73 -8.94 -4.76
CA SER A 36 2.93 -8.96 -3.92
C SER A 36 4.14 -8.46 -4.69
N ALA A 37 5.01 -7.72 -3.99
CA ALA A 37 6.32 -7.35 -4.51
C ALA A 37 7.41 -7.56 -3.45
N THR A 38 8.56 -8.05 -3.90
CA THR A 38 9.76 -8.16 -3.09
C THR A 38 10.66 -6.95 -3.38
N LEU A 39 11.05 -6.24 -2.34
CA LEU A 39 11.86 -5.02 -2.43
C LEU A 39 13.22 -5.24 -1.76
N GLN A 40 14.30 -5.06 -2.52
CA GLN A 40 15.66 -4.96 -1.97
C GLN A 40 15.83 -3.62 -1.22
N PRO A 41 16.86 -3.51 -0.36
CA PRO A 41 17.22 -2.24 0.28
C PRO A 41 17.29 -1.07 -0.71
N GLY A 42 16.63 0.04 -0.39
CA GLY A 42 16.56 1.25 -1.20
C GLY A 42 15.60 1.17 -2.41
N GLN A 43 14.95 0.04 -2.67
CA GLN A 43 14.00 -0.08 -3.77
C GLN A 43 12.61 0.48 -3.41
N SER A 44 11.89 0.88 -4.45
CA SER A 44 10.49 1.26 -4.36
C SER A 44 9.65 0.49 -5.36
N HIS A 45 8.40 0.20 -5.01
CA HIS A 45 7.41 -0.38 -5.91
C HIS A 45 6.08 0.36 -5.77
N THR A 46 5.44 0.63 -6.91
CA THR A 46 4.14 1.29 -6.94
C THR A 46 3.06 0.26 -7.28
N PHE A 47 2.09 0.16 -6.38
CA PHE A 47 0.87 -0.61 -6.54
C PHE A 47 -0.22 0.32 -7.05
N GLU A 48 -0.79 -0.01 -8.21
CA GLU A 48 -1.88 0.75 -8.83
C GLU A 48 -3.22 0.03 -8.62
N GLN A 49 -4.31 0.80 -8.60
CA GLN A 49 -5.68 0.29 -8.61
C GLN A 49 -5.85 -0.75 -9.74
N ARG A 50 -6.65 -1.76 -9.45
CA ARG A 50 -6.92 -2.85 -10.38
C ARG A 50 -8.24 -2.62 -11.08
N THR A 51 -8.27 -2.84 -12.39
CA THR A 51 -9.50 -2.81 -13.18
C THR A 51 -9.72 -4.17 -13.80
N GLU A 52 -10.90 -4.72 -13.61
CA GLU A 52 -11.35 -5.97 -14.20
C GLU A 52 -12.47 -5.72 -15.20
N GLN A 53 -12.47 -6.52 -16.27
CA GLN A 53 -13.57 -6.55 -17.22
C GLN A 53 -14.54 -7.68 -16.85
N ALA A 54 -15.79 -7.32 -16.57
CA ALA A 54 -16.89 -8.25 -16.33
C ALA A 54 -17.93 -8.08 -17.45
N GLY A 55 -17.78 -8.87 -18.52
CA GLY A 55 -18.61 -8.73 -19.72
C GLY A 55 -18.37 -7.39 -20.43
N THR A 56 -19.40 -6.54 -20.48
CA THR A 56 -19.31 -5.17 -21.05
C THR A 56 -18.97 -4.10 -20.01
N MET A 57 -18.88 -4.48 -18.73
CA MET A 57 -18.60 -3.55 -17.63
C MET A 57 -17.12 -3.60 -17.24
N HIS A 58 -16.59 -2.45 -16.81
CA HIS A 58 -15.29 -2.35 -16.15
C HIS A 58 -15.52 -2.06 -14.67
N ILE A 59 -14.87 -2.82 -13.81
CA ILE A 59 -14.97 -2.64 -12.37
C ILE A 59 -13.59 -2.35 -11.83
N THR A 60 -13.46 -1.22 -11.15
CA THR A 60 -12.21 -0.78 -10.53
C THR A 60 -12.26 -1.12 -9.05
N GLY A 61 -11.26 -1.85 -8.57
CA GLY A 61 -11.01 -2.00 -7.14
C GLY A 61 -9.91 -1.09 -6.65
N VAL A 62 -10.07 -0.68 -5.41
CA VAL A 62 -9.16 0.19 -4.69
C VAL A 62 -8.34 -0.63 -3.70
N ILE A 63 -7.22 -0.05 -3.25
CA ILE A 63 -6.39 -0.65 -2.21
C ILE A 63 -7.14 -0.57 -0.89
N GLU A 64 -7.32 -1.70 -0.22
CA GLU A 64 -7.93 -1.78 1.12
C GLU A 64 -6.89 -2.03 2.21
N ARG A 65 -5.79 -2.71 1.90
CA ARG A 65 -4.76 -3.05 2.88
C ARG A 65 -3.40 -3.18 2.22
N VAL A 66 -2.36 -2.76 2.93
CA VAL A 66 -0.95 -2.93 2.57
C VAL A 66 -0.25 -3.61 3.74
N ASP A 67 0.24 -4.82 3.51
CA ASP A 67 1.05 -5.59 4.45
C ASP A 67 2.52 -5.51 4.05
N VAL A 68 3.40 -5.29 5.02
CA VAL A 68 4.85 -5.31 4.84
C VAL A 68 5.44 -6.31 5.82
N SER A 69 6.20 -7.28 5.31
CA SER A 69 6.95 -8.26 6.08
C SER A 69 8.44 -8.08 5.85
N ALA A 70 9.21 -7.95 6.92
CA ALA A 70 10.68 -7.89 6.85
C ALA A 70 11.31 -9.17 7.43
N GLU A 71 12.55 -9.47 7.03
CA GLU A 71 13.33 -10.53 7.68
C GLU A 71 13.39 -10.32 9.20
N GLY A 72 13.17 -11.39 9.96
CA GLY A 72 12.95 -11.33 11.42
C GLY A 72 11.48 -11.39 11.85
N GLY A 73 10.53 -11.50 10.91
CA GLY A 73 9.12 -11.79 11.20
C GLY A 73 8.29 -10.58 11.62
N VAL A 74 8.80 -9.36 11.40
CA VAL A 74 8.02 -8.14 11.63
C VAL A 74 7.06 -7.95 10.47
N THR A 75 5.77 -8.14 10.72
CA THR A 75 4.69 -7.79 9.81
C THR A 75 4.01 -6.52 10.32
N ILE A 76 3.87 -5.53 9.45
CA ILE A 76 3.13 -4.30 9.72
C ILE A 76 2.10 -4.14 8.63
N ASP A 77 0.85 -3.91 9.03
CA ASP A 77 -0.25 -3.67 8.13
C ASP A 77 -0.81 -2.26 8.26
N VAL A 78 -1.23 -1.70 7.13
CA VAL A 78 -1.97 -0.45 7.04
C VAL A 78 -3.25 -0.75 6.26
N GLU A 79 -4.40 -0.52 6.87
CA GLU A 79 -5.71 -0.81 6.28
C GLU A 79 -6.61 0.43 6.18
N ALA A 80 -7.62 0.33 5.32
CA ALA A 80 -8.66 1.33 5.18
C ALA A 80 -9.58 1.38 6.43
N PRO A 81 -10.03 2.56 6.88
CA PRO A 81 -9.70 3.88 6.36
C PRO A 81 -8.26 4.28 6.72
N PHE A 82 -7.47 4.61 5.69
CA PHE A 82 -6.07 4.97 5.87
C PHE A 82 -5.97 6.29 6.66
N PRO A 83 -5.25 6.32 7.79
CA PRO A 83 -5.09 7.54 8.58
C PRO A 83 -4.54 8.69 7.72
N GLY A 84 -5.21 9.85 7.75
CA GLY A 84 -4.82 11.02 6.97
C GLY A 84 -5.38 11.09 5.55
N ILE A 85 -6.00 10.01 5.03
CA ILE A 85 -6.72 10.05 3.75
C ILE A 85 -8.14 10.57 3.98
N THR A 86 -8.40 11.80 3.56
CA THR A 86 -9.71 12.47 3.70
C THR A 86 -10.45 12.68 2.38
N SER A 87 -9.79 12.35 1.27
CA SER A 87 -10.29 12.42 -0.10
C SER A 87 -9.64 11.32 -0.93
N PRO A 88 -10.17 11.01 -2.13
CA PRO A 88 -9.59 9.98 -2.97
C PRO A 88 -8.13 10.31 -3.29
N THR A 89 -7.24 9.36 -3.01
CA THR A 89 -5.78 9.60 -3.04
C THR A 89 -5.12 8.68 -4.05
N ARG A 90 -4.20 9.25 -4.81
CA ARG A 90 -3.25 8.53 -5.67
C ARG A 90 -1.84 8.71 -5.11
N ALA A 91 -1.00 7.71 -5.34
CA ALA A 91 0.41 7.71 -4.98
C ALA A 91 0.66 8.02 -3.49
N LEU A 92 -0.06 7.35 -2.58
CA LEU A 92 0.29 7.39 -1.16
C LEU A 92 1.71 6.84 -1.01
N LYS A 93 2.62 7.64 -0.48
CA LYS A 93 3.99 7.21 -0.20
C LYS A 93 3.99 6.47 1.12
N ILE A 94 4.56 5.27 1.12
CA ILE A 94 4.72 4.41 2.27
C ILE A 94 6.22 4.14 2.44
N ALA A 95 6.81 4.58 3.54
CA ALA A 95 8.20 4.30 3.87
C ALA A 95 8.29 3.23 4.95
N VAL A 96 9.19 2.27 4.77
CA VAL A 96 9.49 1.21 5.73
C VAL A 96 10.89 1.45 6.26
N GLU A 97 11.01 1.86 7.52
CA GLU A 97 12.29 2.27 8.11
C GLU A 97 12.46 1.70 9.52
N THR A 98 13.70 1.77 10.04
CA THR A 98 13.99 1.47 11.44
C THR A 98 14.03 2.76 12.23
N ARG A 99 13.18 2.90 13.25
CA ARG A 99 13.16 4.02 14.17
C ARG A 99 13.24 3.52 15.61
N ASP A 100 14.18 4.06 16.37
CA ASP A 100 14.44 3.64 17.76
C ASP A 100 14.64 2.12 17.91
N GLY A 101 15.28 1.50 16.92
CA GLY A 101 15.54 0.05 16.88
C GLY A 101 14.32 -0.81 16.53
N LYS A 102 13.19 -0.22 16.12
CA LYS A 102 11.98 -0.92 15.69
C LYS A 102 11.66 -0.61 14.23
N THR A 103 11.25 -1.61 13.48
CA THR A 103 10.68 -1.40 12.14
C THR A 103 9.36 -0.65 12.28
N VAL A 104 9.18 0.38 11.46
CA VAL A 104 8.00 1.23 11.42
C VAL A 104 7.58 1.46 9.96
N VAL A 105 6.27 1.54 9.73
CA VAL A 105 5.69 1.88 8.42
C VAL A 105 4.95 3.19 8.55
N TYR A 106 5.32 4.17 7.73
CA TYR A 106 4.66 5.47 7.69
C TYR A 106 4.04 5.68 6.32
N GLY A 107 2.73 5.95 6.28
CA GLY A 107 2.01 6.39 5.09
C GLY A 107 1.74 7.90 5.18
N GLY A 108 2.14 8.68 4.17
CA GLY A 108 1.86 10.11 4.17
C GLY A 108 2.25 10.81 2.86
N SER A 109 1.47 11.81 2.48
CA SER A 109 1.65 12.60 1.25
C SER A 109 2.99 13.34 1.19
N TYR A 110 3.66 13.54 2.34
CA TYR A 110 4.82 14.41 2.52
C TYR A 110 6.17 13.68 2.65
N LEU A 111 6.22 12.37 2.42
CA LEU A 111 7.43 11.57 2.70
C LEU A 111 8.60 11.73 1.71
N TRP A 112 8.52 12.66 0.74
CA TRP A 112 9.67 13.05 -0.08
C TRP A 112 9.60 14.56 -0.32
N GLY A 113 10.34 15.32 0.50
CA GLY A 113 10.58 16.75 0.41
C GLY A 113 12.03 17.04 0.78
#